data_AF-A0A4V1UXZ9-F1
#
_entry.id   AF-A0A4V1UXZ9-F1
#
_cell.length_a   1.000
_cell.length_b   1.000
_cell.length_c   1.000
_cell.angle_alpha   90.00
_cell.angle_beta   90.00
_cell.angle_gamma   90.00
#
_symmetry.space_group_name_H-M   'P 1'
#
loop_
_entity.id
_entity.type
_entity.pdbx_description
1 polymer ?
#
loop_
_entity_poly.entity_id
_entity_poly.type
_entity_poly.pdbx_seq_one_letter_code
_entity_poly.pdbx_strand_id
1 'polypeptide(L)'
;LFVSVGPEHPAAAWMKRNDPLGSFDEIQSLVRHGFMVRTRADADMVEVLANDRKRVNAAMASGAQWISTDAPEPTPKQPDYEVAWPNKASWRLNPVKAGD
;
A
#
# COMPACT_ATOMS: atom_id res chain seq x y z
N LEU A 1 11.52 18.52 8.63
CA LEU A 1 10.85 17.88 7.47
C LEU A 1 11.29 16.42 7.43
N PHE A 2 10.36 15.47 7.28
CA PHE A 2 10.69 14.04 7.18
C PHE A 2 10.84 13.61 5.73
N VAL A 3 11.73 12.65 5.47
CA VAL A 3 12.03 12.13 4.14
C VAL A 3 12.08 10.61 4.16
N SER A 4 11.82 9.99 3.00
CA SER A 4 11.97 8.54 2.83
C SER A 4 13.44 8.19 2.63
N VAL A 5 14.16 8.04 3.74
CA VAL A 5 15.57 7.66 3.84
C VAL A 5 15.70 6.35 4.64
N GLY A 6 16.93 5.85 4.86
CA GLY A 6 17.16 4.66 5.68
C GLY A 6 16.59 4.82 7.10
N PRO A 7 16.09 3.73 7.73
CA PRO A 7 15.41 3.75 9.04
C PRO A 7 16.27 4.30 10.18
N GLU A 8 17.59 4.24 10.07
CA GLU A 8 18.57 4.77 11.01
C GLU A 8 18.74 6.30 10.94
N HIS A 9 18.28 6.94 9.85
CA HIS A 9 18.47 8.37 9.68
C HIS A 9 17.50 9.16 10.58
N PRO A 10 17.93 10.24 11.27
CA PRO A 10 17.07 11.05 12.15
C PRO A 10 15.84 11.72 11.48
N ALA A 11 15.74 11.64 10.16
CA ALA A 11 14.66 12.24 9.36
C ALA A 11 13.70 11.17 8.81
N ALA A 12 13.91 9.90 9.16
CA ALA A 12 13.05 8.80 8.80
C ALA A 12 11.80 8.78 9.70
N ALA A 13 10.65 9.11 9.13
CA ALA A 13 9.34 8.91 9.77
C ALA A 13 8.35 8.18 8.85
N TRP A 14 8.59 8.21 7.54
CA TRP A 14 7.78 7.50 6.56
C TRP A 14 8.65 6.89 5.46
N MET A 15 8.17 5.80 4.86
CA MET A 15 8.89 5.00 3.89
C MET A 15 8.07 4.86 2.61
N LYS A 16 8.68 5.21 1.47
CA LYS A 16 8.14 4.89 0.14
C LYS A 16 8.63 3.51 -0.26
N ARG A 17 7.72 2.54 -0.41
CA ARG A 17 7.98 1.20 -0.94
C ARG A 17 6.94 0.84 -1.97
N ASN A 18 7.24 1.11 -3.24
CA ASN A 18 6.26 1.03 -4.33
C ASN A 18 5.90 -0.40 -4.75
N ASP A 19 6.74 -1.38 -4.43
CA ASP A 19 6.52 -2.77 -4.83
C ASP A 19 6.12 -3.64 -3.64
N PRO A 20 4.82 -3.78 -3.36
CA PRO A 20 4.36 -4.60 -2.24
C PRO A 20 4.52 -6.11 -2.48
N LEU A 21 4.79 -6.54 -3.72
CA LEU A 21 5.07 -7.95 -4.03
C LEU A 21 6.52 -8.29 -3.69
N GLY A 22 7.48 -7.49 -4.15
CA GLY A 22 8.91 -7.69 -3.87
C GLY A 22 9.36 -7.23 -2.48
N SER A 23 8.71 -6.22 -1.90
CA SER A 23 9.06 -5.65 -0.58
C SER A 23 8.08 -6.02 0.54
N PHE A 24 7.28 -7.08 0.38
CA PHE A 24 6.21 -7.43 1.34
C PHE A 24 6.72 -7.51 2.79
N ASP A 25 7.75 -8.32 3.03
CA ASP A 25 8.31 -8.53 4.37
C ASP A 25 9.02 -7.28 4.91
N GLU A 26 9.65 -6.51 4.04
CA GLU A 26 10.27 -5.22 4.39
C GLU A 26 9.20 -4.23 4.86
N ILE A 27 8.08 -4.12 4.14
CA ILE A 27 6.97 -3.26 4.51
C ILE A 27 6.42 -3.67 5.88
N GLN A 28 6.18 -4.96 6.11
CA GLN A 28 5.72 -5.43 7.42
C GLN A 28 6.72 -5.08 8.53
N SER A 29 8.01 -5.29 8.28
CA SER A 29 9.07 -4.93 9.24
C SER A 29 9.04 -3.44 9.58
N LEU A 30 9.00 -2.56 8.57
CA LEU A 30 8.95 -1.11 8.77
C LEU A 30 7.70 -0.69 9.57
N VAL A 31 6.54 -1.30 9.29
CA VAL A 31 5.30 -1.07 10.04
C VAL A 31 5.44 -1.49 11.51
N ARG A 32 6.02 -2.66 11.80
CA ARG A 32 6.27 -3.11 13.18
C ARG A 32 7.17 -2.13 13.94
N HIS A 33 8.22 -1.65 13.29
CA HIS A 33 9.14 -0.64 13.83
C HIS A 33 8.53 0.76 13.98
N GLY A 34 7.26 0.96 13.59
CA GLY A 34 6.53 2.20 13.83
C GLY A 34 6.65 3.25 12.72
N PHE A 35 7.28 2.90 11.58
CA PHE A 35 7.28 3.79 10.42
C PHE A 35 5.91 3.79 9.73
N MET A 36 5.54 4.94 9.17
CA MET A 36 4.44 5.03 8.22
C MET A 36 4.93 4.55 6.85
N VAL A 37 4.23 3.66 6.18
CA VAL A 37 4.63 3.15 4.87
C VAL A 37 3.58 3.50 3.83
N ARG A 38 4.05 4.08 2.70
CA ARG A 38 3.28 4.23 1.48
C ARG A 38 3.70 3.18 0.46
N THR A 39 2.72 2.47 -0.10
CA THR A 39 2.90 1.54 -1.23
C THR A 39 1.88 1.80 -2.35
N ARG A 40 1.92 1.02 -3.42
CA ARG A 40 1.03 1.15 -4.59
C ARG A 40 0.12 -0.07 -4.73
N ALA A 41 -1.14 0.16 -5.09
CA ALA A 41 -2.08 -0.88 -5.49
C ALA A 41 -1.82 -1.40 -6.92
N ASP A 42 -1.31 -0.53 -7.79
CA ASP A 42 -1.10 -0.72 -9.22
C ASP A 42 0.02 0.21 -9.71
N ALA A 43 0.55 -0.06 -10.91
CA ALA A 43 1.55 0.79 -11.55
C ALA A 43 1.32 0.91 -13.07
N ASP A 44 1.35 2.15 -13.55
CA ASP A 44 1.33 2.49 -14.97
C ASP A 44 0.10 1.92 -15.69
N MET A 45 -1.02 1.83 -14.95
CA MET A 45 -2.29 1.25 -15.37
C MET A 45 -2.25 -0.25 -15.75
N VAL A 46 -1.13 -0.96 -15.54
CA VAL A 46 -0.97 -2.36 -15.98
C VAL A 46 -1.96 -3.27 -15.26
N GLU A 47 -1.97 -3.25 -13.93
CA GLU A 47 -2.89 -4.07 -13.14
C GLU A 47 -4.35 -3.63 -13.30
N VAL A 48 -4.58 -2.32 -13.47
CA VAL A 48 -5.92 -1.76 -13.71
C VAL A 48 -6.50 -2.33 -15.00
N LEU A 49 -5.78 -2.23 -16.12
CA LEU A 49 -6.26 -2.69 -17.43
C LEU A 49 -6.38 -4.21 -17.52
N ALA A 50 -5.57 -4.95 -16.75
CA ALA A 50 -5.64 -6.41 -16.68
C ALA A 50 -6.66 -6.93 -15.66
N ASN A 51 -7.27 -6.03 -14.85
CA ASN A 51 -8.03 -6.36 -13.65
C ASN A 51 -7.28 -7.32 -12.69
N ASP A 52 -5.94 -7.20 -12.62
CA ASP A 52 -5.11 -8.05 -11.76
C ASP A 52 -5.08 -7.49 -10.33
N ARG A 53 -5.68 -8.23 -9.39
CA ARG A 53 -5.76 -7.81 -7.98
C ARG A 53 -4.57 -8.22 -7.12
N LYS A 54 -3.54 -8.89 -7.66
CA LYS A 54 -2.42 -9.40 -6.86
C LYS A 54 -1.67 -8.30 -6.12
N ARG A 55 -1.29 -7.21 -6.81
CA ARG A 55 -0.52 -6.11 -6.21
C ARG A 55 -1.33 -5.39 -5.13
N VAL A 56 -2.60 -5.05 -5.39
CA VAL A 56 -3.46 -4.42 -4.39
C VAL A 56 -3.70 -5.32 -3.18
N ASN A 57 -3.92 -6.62 -3.38
CA ASN A 57 -4.09 -7.56 -2.27
C ASN A 57 -2.82 -7.65 -1.41
N ALA A 58 -1.63 -7.70 -2.04
CA ALA A 58 -0.36 -7.66 -1.33
C ALA A 58 -0.15 -6.33 -0.59
N ALA A 59 -0.46 -5.19 -1.22
CA ALA A 59 -0.40 -3.87 -0.59
C ALA A 59 -1.27 -3.82 0.67
N MET A 60 -2.50 -4.33 0.58
CA MET A 60 -3.41 -4.40 1.73
C MET A 60 -2.86 -5.35 2.80
N ALA A 61 -2.46 -6.57 2.46
CA ALA A 61 -1.93 -7.52 3.43
C ALA A 61 -0.59 -7.08 4.09
N SER A 62 0.19 -6.22 3.44
CA SER A 62 1.50 -5.76 3.93
C SER A 62 1.42 -4.87 5.18
N GLY A 63 0.25 -4.30 5.48
CA GLY A 63 0.08 -3.36 6.58
C GLY A 63 0.56 -1.93 6.27
N ALA A 64 0.93 -1.62 5.02
CA ALA A 64 1.14 -0.23 4.61
C ALA A 64 -0.11 0.63 4.91
N GLN A 65 0.09 1.78 5.56
CA GLN A 65 -0.98 2.65 6.00
C GLN A 65 -1.51 3.53 4.85
N TRP A 66 -0.68 3.79 3.84
CA TRP A 66 -1.09 4.52 2.64
C TRP A 66 -0.89 3.64 1.42
N ILE A 67 -1.99 3.30 0.74
CA ILE A 67 -1.97 2.63 -0.57
C ILE A 67 -2.48 3.63 -1.60
N SER A 68 -1.68 3.93 -2.62
CA SER A 68 -2.09 4.78 -3.74
C SER A 68 -2.45 3.94 -4.96
N THR A 69 -3.35 4.45 -5.78
CA THR A 69 -3.74 3.86 -7.07
C THR A 69 -3.65 4.93 -8.16
N ASP A 70 -3.35 4.48 -9.38
CA ASP A 70 -3.41 5.28 -10.61
C ASP A 70 -4.86 5.36 -11.15
N ALA A 71 -5.79 4.57 -10.59
CA ALA A 71 -7.22 4.57 -10.91
C ALA A 71 -8.07 4.90 -9.66
N PRO A 72 -8.09 6.17 -9.20
CA PRO A 72 -8.88 6.58 -8.03
C PRO A 72 -10.39 6.45 -8.23
N GLU A 73 -10.84 6.46 -9.48
CA GLU A 73 -12.21 6.16 -9.90
C GLU A 73 -12.18 5.04 -10.95
N PRO A 74 -13.24 4.22 -11.05
CA PRO A 74 -13.37 3.24 -12.11
C PRO A 74 -13.20 3.87 -13.48
N THR A 75 -12.43 3.21 -14.36
CA THR A 75 -12.21 3.72 -15.71
C THR A 75 -13.20 3.11 -16.69
N PRO A 76 -13.53 3.78 -17.82
CA PRO A 76 -14.39 3.18 -18.85
C PRO A 76 -13.85 1.85 -19.41
N LYS A 77 -12.53 1.66 -19.38
CA LYS A 77 -11.87 0.43 -19.85
C LYS A 77 -11.93 -0.71 -18.84
N GLN A 78 -12.01 -0.37 -17.55
CA GLN A 78 -12.14 -1.34 -16.46
C GLN A 78 -13.04 -0.77 -15.36
N PRO A 79 -14.38 -0.89 -15.51
CA PRO A 79 -15.34 -0.34 -14.54
C PRO A 79 -15.38 -1.13 -13.22
N ASP A 80 -14.85 -2.36 -13.20
CA ASP A 80 -14.87 -3.24 -12.03
C ASP A 80 -13.59 -3.15 -11.18
N TYR A 81 -12.56 -2.42 -11.63
CA TYR A 81 -11.34 -2.26 -10.85
C TYR A 81 -11.51 -1.13 -9.84
N GLU A 82 -11.66 -1.50 -8.58
CA GLU A 82 -11.75 -0.57 -7.45
C GLU A 82 -10.73 -0.94 -6.35
N VAL A 83 -10.01 0.08 -5.86
CA VAL A 83 -9.13 -0.03 -4.69
C VAL A 83 -9.88 0.54 -3.48
N ALA A 84 -10.63 -0.32 -2.80
CA ALA A 84 -11.40 0.03 -1.61
C ALA A 84 -11.25 -1.03 -0.53
N TRP A 85 -11.36 -0.61 0.74
CA TRP A 85 -11.49 -1.55 1.86
C TRP A 85 -12.81 -2.32 1.77
N PRO A 86 -12.93 -3.49 2.43
CA PRO A 86 -14.21 -4.19 2.54
C PRO A 86 -15.35 -3.27 3.00
N ASN A 87 -16.53 -3.44 2.40
CA ASN A 87 -17.72 -2.59 2.63
C ASN A 87 -17.50 -1.08 2.35
N LYS A 88 -16.51 -0.73 1.53
CA LYS A 88 -16.14 0.66 1.21
C LYS A 88 -15.83 1.51 2.46
N ALA A 89 -15.29 0.88 3.50
CA ALA A 89 -14.84 1.58 4.70
C ALA A 89 -13.76 2.62 4.33
N SER A 90 -13.68 3.72 5.09
CA SER A 90 -12.63 4.74 4.92
C SER A 90 -11.31 4.33 5.58
N TRP A 91 -11.36 3.37 6.51
CA TRP A 91 -10.20 2.84 7.23
C TRP A 91 -10.45 1.39 7.65
N ARG A 92 -9.40 0.72 8.11
CA ARG A 92 -9.47 -0.57 8.82
C ARG A 92 -8.34 -0.67 9.83
N LEU A 93 -8.45 -1.63 10.74
CA LEU A 93 -7.33 -2.00 11.61
C LEU A 93 -6.16 -2.53 10.78
N ASN A 94 -4.95 -2.16 11.18
CA ASN A 94 -3.73 -2.56 10.49
C ASN A 94 -3.45 -4.06 10.76
N PRO A 95 -3.38 -4.92 9.73
CA PRO A 95 -3.24 -6.37 9.92
C PRO A 95 -1.90 -6.80 10.54
N VAL A 96 -0.90 -5.91 10.57
CA VAL A 96 0.42 -6.16 11.15
C VAL A 96 0.52 -5.69 12.61
N LYS A 97 -0.25 -4.66 12.99
CA LYS A 97 -0.25 -4.07 14.35
C LYS A 97 -1.43 -4.53 15.22
N ALA A 98 -2.53 -5.00 14.64
CA ALA A 98 -3.77 -5.30 15.37
C ALA A 98 -3.75 -6.63 16.16
N GLY A 99 -2.59 -7.28 16.28
CA GLY A 99 -2.40 -8.56 16.99
C GLY A 99 -1.58 -8.46 18.27
N ASP A 100 -1.28 -7.25 18.75
CA ASP A 100 -0.64 -6.99 20.05
C ASP A 100 -1.67 -6.60 21.12
#